data_AF-A0A344J5Z9-F1
#
_entry.id   AF-A0A344J5Z9-F1
#
_cell.length_a   1.000
_cell.length_b   1.000
_cell.length_c   1.000
_cell.angle_alpha   90.00
_cell.angle_beta   90.00
_cell.angle_gamma   90.00
#
_symmetry.space_group_name_H-M   'P 1'
#
loop_
_entity.id
_entity.type
_entity.pdbx_description
1 polymer ?
#
loop_
_entity_poly.entity_id
_entity_poly.type
_entity_poly.pdbx_seq_one_letter_code
_entity_poly.pdbx_strand_id
1 'polypeptide(L)'
;MASKGYDQSGVKELLLQSLETERGGIKIYTTAISAAVNEDLREEWQEYLEETQHHEEVLTRVFSELGMDTEEMSPGREVCAHNGASLVAAIELAKANADPAAAELVACECVVLAETKDHSNWELIGKVAESADDKVAQVLKAAYDEVEEDEDHHLYHTKGWCRELWIQSLGMPAVLPPPEEVKKVETAIGAARAEQAREDML
;
A
#
# COMPACT_ATOMS: atom_id res chain seq x y z
N MET A 1 7.24 2.40 -34.30
CA MET A 1 6.60 3.04 -33.13
C MET A 1 5.41 2.18 -32.79
N ALA A 2 5.42 1.50 -31.64
CA ALA A 2 4.27 0.72 -31.20
C ALA A 2 3.05 1.64 -31.11
N SER A 3 1.88 1.12 -31.45
CA SER A 3 0.60 1.84 -31.32
C SER A 3 0.51 2.46 -29.92
N LYS A 4 0.39 3.78 -29.82
CA LYS A 4 0.00 4.47 -28.58
C LYS A 4 -1.41 3.99 -28.23
N GLY A 5 -1.54 3.10 -27.25
CA GLY A 5 -2.82 2.61 -26.81
C GLY A 5 -2.68 1.45 -25.84
N TYR A 6 -3.64 1.35 -24.94
CA TYR A 6 -3.79 0.28 -23.96
C TYR A 6 -5.05 -0.53 -24.29
N ASP A 7 -5.11 -1.75 -23.76
CA ASP A 7 -6.30 -2.59 -23.88
C ASP A 7 -7.34 -2.21 -22.81
N GLN A 8 -8.57 -1.93 -23.24
CA GLN A 8 -9.65 -1.46 -22.36
C GLN A 8 -10.07 -2.55 -21.36
N SER A 9 -10.03 -3.83 -21.74
CA SER A 9 -10.27 -4.93 -20.80
C SER A 9 -9.16 -5.02 -19.75
N GLY A 10 -7.90 -4.82 -20.15
CA GLY A 10 -6.78 -4.77 -19.22
C GLY A 10 -6.89 -3.63 -18.20
N VAL A 11 -7.30 -2.43 -18.63
CA VAL A 11 -7.53 -1.29 -17.71
C VAL A 11 -8.68 -1.58 -16.76
N LYS A 12 -9.77 -2.14 -17.25
CA LYS A 12 -10.90 -2.51 -16.38
C LYS A 12 -10.48 -3.52 -15.32
N GLU A 13 -9.73 -4.56 -15.70
CA GLU A 13 -9.23 -5.56 -14.75
C GLU A 13 -8.29 -4.94 -13.71
N LEU A 14 -7.40 -4.04 -14.12
CA LEU A 14 -6.53 -3.29 -13.21
C LEU A 14 -7.36 -2.51 -12.20
N LEU A 15 -8.32 -1.69 -12.65
CA LEU A 15 -9.16 -0.86 -11.77
C LEU A 15 -10.01 -1.68 -10.80
N LEU A 16 -10.53 -2.83 -11.24
CA LEU A 16 -11.26 -3.76 -10.37
C LEU A 16 -10.37 -4.34 -9.26
N GLN A 17 -9.11 -4.66 -9.58
CA GLN A 17 -8.15 -5.10 -8.57
C GLN A 17 -7.69 -3.95 -7.67
N SER A 18 -7.44 -2.75 -8.21
CA SER A 18 -7.05 -1.57 -7.42
C SER A 18 -8.10 -1.27 -6.36
N LEU A 19 -9.38 -1.16 -6.75
CA LEU A 19 -10.45 -0.85 -5.81
C LEU A 19 -10.61 -1.94 -4.72
N GLU A 20 -10.38 -3.21 -5.08
CA GLU A 20 -10.38 -4.30 -4.11
C GLU A 20 -9.13 -4.27 -3.20
N THR A 21 -8.01 -3.75 -3.70
CA THR A 21 -6.76 -3.58 -2.93
C THR A 21 -6.98 -2.53 -1.86
N GLU A 22 -7.49 -1.34 -2.19
CA GLU A 22 -7.84 -0.28 -1.22
C GLU A 22 -8.81 -0.78 -0.13
N ARG A 23 -9.91 -1.42 -0.55
CA ARG A 23 -10.90 -2.00 0.37
C ARG A 23 -10.31 -3.10 1.26
N GLY A 24 -9.30 -3.81 0.76
CA GLY A 24 -8.48 -4.75 1.52
C GLY A 24 -7.55 -4.03 2.50
N GLY A 25 -6.84 -3.01 2.04
CA GLY A 25 -5.93 -2.15 2.79
C GLY A 25 -6.60 -1.55 4.02
N ILE A 26 -7.80 -0.99 3.88
CA ILE A 26 -8.60 -0.45 5.00
C ILE A 26 -8.76 -1.50 6.12
N LYS A 27 -9.05 -2.76 5.76
CA LYS A 27 -9.22 -3.84 6.75
C LYS A 27 -7.88 -4.25 7.35
N ILE A 28 -6.83 -4.31 6.53
CA ILE A 28 -5.48 -4.68 6.95
C ILE A 28 -4.95 -3.65 7.95
N TYR A 29 -4.98 -2.35 7.62
CA TYR A 29 -4.58 -1.28 8.53
C TYR A 29 -5.41 -1.27 9.82
N THR A 30 -6.74 -1.38 9.73
CA THR A 30 -7.60 -1.48 10.92
C THR A 30 -7.16 -2.61 11.85
N THR A 31 -6.85 -3.78 11.29
CA THR A 31 -6.38 -4.94 12.05
C THR A 31 -4.94 -4.74 12.55
N ALA A 32 -4.05 -4.14 11.76
CA ALA A 32 -2.66 -3.86 12.12
C ALA A 32 -2.57 -2.85 13.29
N ILE A 33 -3.33 -1.76 13.25
CA ILE A 33 -3.44 -0.77 14.35
C ILE A 33 -3.85 -1.46 15.65
N SER A 34 -4.73 -2.46 15.59
CA SER A 34 -5.13 -3.22 16.78
C SER A 34 -4.07 -4.18 17.32
N ALA A 35 -3.03 -4.48 16.53
CA ALA A 35 -1.85 -5.25 16.91
C ALA A 35 -0.67 -4.38 17.35
N ALA A 36 -0.66 -3.08 17.01
CA ALA A 36 0.45 -2.17 17.23
C ALA A 36 0.76 -1.96 18.73
N VAL A 37 2.03 -2.11 19.08
CA VAL A 37 2.62 -1.90 20.41
C VAL A 37 3.45 -0.61 20.43
N ASN A 38 4.17 -0.31 19.35
CA ASN A 38 4.88 0.94 19.14
C ASN A 38 3.87 2.05 18.82
N GLU A 39 3.91 3.14 19.60
CA GLU A 39 2.94 4.24 19.46
C GLU A 39 3.19 5.09 18.21
N ASP A 40 4.45 5.28 17.79
CA ASP A 40 4.78 6.04 16.59
C ASP A 40 4.30 5.28 15.33
N LEU A 41 4.53 3.96 15.27
CA LEU A 41 4.00 3.10 14.20
C LEU A 41 2.46 3.09 14.19
N ARG A 42 1.84 3.10 15.36
CA ARG A 42 0.38 3.15 15.46
C ARG A 42 -0.18 4.46 14.91
N GLU A 43 0.50 5.58 15.16
CA GLU A 43 0.16 6.89 14.61
C GLU A 43 0.31 6.91 13.08
N GLU A 44 1.44 6.41 12.55
CA GLU A 44 1.66 6.32 11.10
C GLU A 44 0.60 5.46 10.40
N TRP A 45 0.28 4.27 10.94
CA TRP A 45 -0.79 3.44 10.37
C TRP A 45 -2.19 4.07 10.46
N GLN A 46 -2.44 4.96 11.42
CA GLN A 46 -3.71 5.70 11.47
C GLN A 46 -3.79 6.74 10.35
N GLU A 47 -2.70 7.45 10.08
CA GLU A 47 -2.59 8.37 8.94
C GLU A 47 -2.81 7.61 7.63
N TYR A 48 -2.09 6.49 7.42
CA TYR A 48 -2.24 5.69 6.21
C TYR A 48 -3.64 5.08 6.07
N LEU A 49 -4.30 4.70 7.17
CA LEU A 49 -5.70 4.26 7.11
C LEU A 49 -6.64 5.37 6.60
N GLU A 50 -6.43 6.62 7.00
CA GLU A 50 -7.21 7.76 6.51
C GLU A 50 -6.95 8.01 5.02
N GLU A 51 -5.69 7.90 4.58
CA GLU A 51 -5.29 8.04 3.18
C GLU A 51 -5.87 6.91 2.31
N THR A 52 -5.73 5.63 2.69
CA THR A 52 -6.33 4.49 1.97
C THR A 52 -7.86 4.61 1.87
N GLN A 53 -8.53 5.17 2.88
CA GLN A 53 -9.97 5.47 2.77
C GLN A 53 -10.26 6.51 1.68
N HIS A 54 -9.45 7.56 1.62
CA HIS A 54 -9.55 8.56 0.56
C HIS A 54 -9.22 7.97 -0.83
N HIS A 55 -8.24 7.07 -0.92
CA HIS A 55 -7.88 6.38 -2.17
C HIS A 55 -9.04 5.50 -2.70
N GLU A 56 -9.79 4.82 -1.81
CA GLU A 56 -11.04 4.12 -2.18
C GLU A 56 -12.09 5.08 -2.76
N GLU A 57 -12.23 6.28 -2.18
CA GLU A 57 -13.11 7.31 -2.70
C GLU A 57 -12.65 7.81 -4.08
N VAL A 58 -11.34 8.02 -4.27
CA VAL A 58 -10.74 8.41 -5.55
C VAL A 58 -11.06 7.37 -6.62
N LEU A 59 -10.80 6.09 -6.37
CA LEU A 59 -11.13 5.03 -7.32
C LEU A 59 -12.63 4.92 -7.56
N THR A 60 -13.47 5.09 -6.55
CA THR A 60 -14.93 5.10 -6.73
C THR A 60 -15.37 6.24 -7.66
N ARG A 61 -14.74 7.43 -7.58
CA ARG A 61 -14.97 8.52 -8.54
C ARG A 61 -14.52 8.14 -9.95
N VAL A 62 -13.35 7.52 -10.11
CA VAL A 62 -12.87 7.00 -11.40
C VAL A 62 -13.90 6.06 -12.04
N PHE A 63 -14.41 5.09 -11.28
CA PHE A 63 -15.44 4.17 -11.77
C PHE A 63 -16.70 4.91 -12.24
N SER A 64 -17.17 5.88 -11.46
CA SER A 64 -18.33 6.70 -11.81
C SER A 64 -18.12 7.46 -13.12
N GLU A 65 -16.97 8.13 -13.27
CA GLU A 65 -16.64 8.93 -14.45
C GLU A 65 -16.48 8.09 -15.71
N LEU A 66 -15.98 6.87 -15.57
CA LEU A 66 -15.83 5.91 -16.67
C LEU A 66 -17.08 5.07 -16.94
N GLY A 67 -18.13 5.19 -16.11
CA GLY A 67 -19.35 4.40 -16.23
C GLY A 67 -19.14 2.92 -15.96
N MET A 68 -18.21 2.58 -15.07
CA MET A 68 -17.90 1.23 -14.62
C MET A 68 -18.64 0.90 -13.31
N ASP A 69 -18.89 -0.38 -13.07
CA ASP A 69 -19.55 -0.87 -11.86
C ASP A 69 -18.51 -1.23 -10.79
N THR A 70 -18.56 -0.58 -9.62
CA THR A 70 -17.64 -0.82 -8.50
C THR A 70 -17.81 -2.20 -7.88
N GLU A 71 -18.92 -2.88 -8.14
CA GLU A 71 -19.24 -4.20 -7.61
C GLU A 71 -19.07 -5.32 -8.64
N GLU A 72 -18.59 -4.99 -9.84
CA GLU A 72 -18.31 -6.01 -10.85
C GLU A 72 -17.20 -6.96 -10.39
N MET A 73 -17.44 -8.26 -10.48
CA MET A 73 -16.46 -9.27 -10.12
C MET A 73 -15.69 -9.73 -11.35
N SER A 74 -14.39 -9.96 -11.16
CA SER A 74 -13.53 -10.66 -12.11
C SER A 74 -12.72 -11.74 -11.39
N PRO A 75 -12.21 -12.77 -12.10
CA PRO A 75 -11.36 -13.78 -11.47
C PRO A 75 -10.12 -13.21 -10.78
N GLY A 76 -9.53 -12.14 -11.31
CA GLY A 76 -8.37 -11.50 -10.68
C GLY A 76 -8.76 -10.70 -9.44
N ARG A 77 -9.90 -9.99 -9.48
CA ARG A 77 -10.46 -9.32 -8.29
C ARG A 77 -10.78 -10.31 -7.17
N GLU A 78 -11.35 -11.47 -7.48
CA GLU A 78 -11.61 -12.54 -6.50
C GLU A 78 -10.34 -13.00 -5.78
N VAL A 79 -9.24 -13.16 -6.53
CA VAL A 79 -7.92 -13.50 -5.95
C VAL A 79 -7.39 -12.36 -5.08
N CYS A 80 -7.55 -11.11 -5.51
CA CYS A 80 -7.16 -9.94 -4.72
C CYS A 80 -7.88 -9.89 -3.37
N ALA A 81 -9.21 -10.09 -3.40
CA ALA A 81 -10.04 -10.17 -2.19
C ALA A 81 -9.59 -11.31 -1.27
N HIS A 82 -9.25 -12.48 -1.83
CA HIS A 82 -8.76 -13.63 -1.07
C HIS A 82 -7.42 -13.34 -0.38
N ASN A 83 -6.49 -12.69 -1.08
CA ASN A 83 -5.20 -12.32 -0.53
C ASN A 83 -5.37 -11.31 0.62
N GLY A 84 -6.16 -10.25 0.42
CA GLY A 84 -6.44 -9.26 1.46
C GLY A 84 -7.08 -9.88 2.71
N ALA A 85 -8.08 -10.76 2.53
CA ALA A 85 -8.69 -11.49 3.65
C ALA A 85 -7.70 -12.41 4.38
N SER A 86 -6.76 -13.02 3.64
CA SER A 86 -5.73 -13.89 4.21
C SER A 86 -4.69 -13.12 5.03
N LEU A 87 -4.32 -11.90 4.59
CA LEU A 87 -3.45 -11.01 5.36
C LEU A 87 -4.11 -10.61 6.69
N VAL A 88 -5.37 -10.17 6.67
CA VAL A 88 -6.14 -9.88 7.89
C VAL A 88 -6.17 -11.10 8.84
N ALA A 89 -6.44 -12.29 8.30
CA ALA A 89 -6.48 -13.51 9.10
C ALA A 89 -5.12 -13.87 9.70
N ALA A 90 -4.00 -13.58 9.01
CA ALA A 90 -2.66 -13.80 9.54
C ALA A 90 -2.36 -12.89 10.73
N ILE A 91 -2.74 -11.61 10.67
CA ILE A 91 -2.58 -10.67 11.78
C ILE A 91 -3.40 -11.12 13.00
N GLU A 92 -4.66 -11.48 12.80
CA GLU A 92 -5.51 -11.98 13.90
C GLU A 92 -4.98 -13.29 14.50
N LEU A 93 -4.42 -14.18 13.67
CA LEU A 93 -3.78 -15.40 14.15
C LEU A 93 -2.56 -15.08 15.03
N ALA A 94 -1.73 -14.11 14.63
CA ALA A 94 -0.56 -13.69 15.40
C ALA A 94 -0.99 -13.05 16.73
N LYS A 95 -1.96 -12.13 16.71
CA LYS A 95 -2.54 -11.52 17.94
C LYS A 95 -3.06 -12.57 18.93
N ALA A 96 -3.63 -13.67 18.44
CA ALA A 96 -4.20 -14.71 19.29
C ALA A 96 -3.15 -15.68 19.88
N ASN A 97 -2.00 -15.86 19.21
CA ASN A 97 -1.09 -16.97 19.51
C ASN A 97 0.37 -16.57 19.79
N ALA A 98 0.75 -15.31 19.54
CA ALA A 98 2.09 -14.79 19.77
C ALA A 98 2.12 -13.77 20.91
N ASP A 99 3.31 -13.39 21.37
CA ASP A 99 3.46 -12.21 22.22
C ASP A 99 3.17 -10.92 21.43
N PRO A 100 2.84 -9.79 22.09
CA PRO A 100 2.42 -8.57 21.40
C PRO A 100 3.44 -8.03 20.40
N ALA A 101 4.75 -8.11 20.70
CA ALA A 101 5.78 -7.60 19.80
C ALA A 101 5.90 -8.47 18.53
N ALA A 102 5.79 -9.79 18.67
CA ALA A 102 5.72 -10.69 17.53
C ALA A 102 4.44 -10.51 16.70
N ALA A 103 3.31 -10.17 17.33
CA ALA A 103 2.07 -9.87 16.62
C ALA A 103 2.14 -8.56 15.82
N GLU A 104 2.73 -7.51 16.39
CA GLU A 104 3.02 -6.24 15.68
C GLU A 104 3.94 -6.48 14.47
N LEU A 105 5.00 -7.29 14.64
CA LEU A 105 5.91 -7.62 13.56
C LEU A 105 5.19 -8.31 12.39
N VAL A 106 4.36 -9.32 12.67
CA VAL A 106 3.55 -9.99 11.63
C VAL A 106 2.55 -9.03 10.99
N ALA A 107 1.98 -8.11 11.76
CA ALA A 107 1.13 -7.05 11.21
C ALA A 107 1.89 -6.19 10.21
N CYS A 108 3.11 -5.77 10.55
CA CYS A 108 3.97 -4.99 9.68
C CYS A 108 4.36 -5.76 8.39
N GLU A 109 4.66 -7.05 8.47
CA GLU A 109 4.86 -7.90 7.29
C GLU A 109 3.63 -7.95 6.37
N CYS A 110 2.44 -8.06 6.96
CA CYS A 110 1.19 -8.08 6.21
C CYS A 110 0.91 -6.75 5.52
N VAL A 111 1.19 -5.61 6.18
CA VAL A 111 1.10 -4.28 5.57
C VAL A 111 2.07 -4.16 4.40
N VAL A 112 3.35 -4.54 4.55
CA VAL A 112 4.32 -4.51 3.42
C VAL A 112 3.82 -5.30 2.20
N LEU A 113 3.18 -6.45 2.41
CA LEU A 113 2.63 -7.25 1.31
C LEU A 113 1.42 -6.57 0.63
N ALA A 114 0.59 -5.87 1.40
CA ALA A 114 -0.52 -5.07 0.88
C ALA A 114 0.00 -3.88 0.05
N GLU A 115 0.87 -3.06 0.63
CA GLU A 115 1.44 -1.88 -0.03
C GLU A 115 2.23 -2.24 -1.28
N THR A 116 2.90 -3.40 -1.29
CA THR A 116 3.61 -3.86 -2.50
C THR A 116 2.66 -4.10 -3.68
N LYS A 117 1.44 -4.57 -3.40
CA LYS A 117 0.42 -4.75 -4.43
C LYS A 117 -0.20 -3.40 -4.81
N ASP A 118 -0.47 -2.52 -3.86
CA ASP A 118 -1.18 -1.28 -4.12
C ASP A 118 -0.33 -0.27 -4.89
N HIS A 119 0.90 -0.04 -4.43
CA HIS A 119 1.90 0.74 -5.15
C HIS A 119 2.06 0.25 -6.60
N SER A 120 2.14 -1.07 -6.82
CA SER A 120 2.21 -1.64 -8.16
C SER A 120 0.95 -1.37 -9.00
N ASN A 121 -0.23 -1.24 -8.40
CA ASN A 121 -1.44 -0.88 -9.12
C ASN A 121 -1.38 0.59 -9.56
N TRP A 122 -1.02 1.50 -8.66
CA TRP A 122 -0.95 2.92 -8.92
C TRP A 122 0.13 3.27 -9.94
N GLU A 123 1.31 2.65 -9.88
CA GLU A 123 2.33 2.78 -10.94
C GLU A 123 1.77 2.41 -12.33
N LEU A 124 0.98 1.33 -12.42
CA LEU A 124 0.38 0.89 -13.68
C LEU A 124 -0.74 1.82 -14.14
N ILE A 125 -1.53 2.39 -13.22
CA ILE A 125 -2.51 3.44 -13.53
C ILE A 125 -1.79 4.65 -14.13
N GLY A 126 -0.65 5.06 -13.55
CA GLY A 126 0.23 6.09 -14.10
C GLY A 126 0.71 5.78 -15.52
N LYS A 127 1.11 4.52 -15.80
CA LYS A 127 1.47 4.10 -17.16
C LYS A 127 0.33 4.22 -18.16
N VAL A 128 -0.90 3.91 -17.76
CA VAL A 128 -2.08 4.10 -18.62
C VAL A 128 -2.31 5.60 -18.85
N ALA A 129 -2.24 6.42 -17.81
CA ALA A 129 -2.40 7.87 -17.86
C ALA A 129 -1.40 8.54 -18.82
N GLU A 130 -0.16 8.05 -18.91
CA GLU A 130 0.88 8.58 -19.82
C GLU A 130 0.75 8.10 -21.28
N SER A 131 -0.04 7.05 -21.53
CA SER A 131 0.01 6.33 -22.80
C SER A 131 -0.91 6.88 -23.90
N ALA A 132 -1.91 7.69 -23.53
CA ALA A 132 -2.87 8.33 -24.45
C ALA A 132 -3.41 9.65 -23.88
N ASP A 133 -4.17 10.39 -24.68
CA ASP A 133 -4.82 11.66 -24.30
C ASP A 133 -6.36 11.55 -24.30
N ASP A 134 -6.91 10.33 -24.24
CA ASP A 134 -8.35 10.08 -24.25
C ASP A 134 -8.99 10.26 -22.86
N LYS A 135 -10.32 10.12 -22.79
CA LYS A 135 -11.06 10.33 -21.55
C LYS A 135 -10.54 9.46 -20.40
N VAL A 136 -10.27 8.18 -20.67
CA VAL A 136 -9.80 7.24 -19.64
C VAL A 136 -8.43 7.67 -19.12
N ALA A 137 -7.47 7.96 -20.00
CA ALA A 137 -6.15 8.43 -19.58
C ALA A 137 -6.21 9.74 -18.77
N GLN A 138 -7.09 10.68 -19.13
CA GLN A 138 -7.27 11.94 -18.40
C GLN A 138 -7.85 11.72 -16.99
N VAL A 139 -8.86 10.86 -16.85
CA VAL A 139 -9.47 10.52 -15.55
C VAL A 139 -8.45 9.82 -14.66
N LEU A 140 -7.73 8.84 -15.21
CA LEU A 140 -6.70 8.11 -14.48
C LEU A 140 -5.52 9.02 -14.10
N LYS A 141 -5.16 9.99 -14.95
CA LYS A 141 -4.12 10.96 -14.63
C LYS A 141 -4.49 11.80 -13.41
N ALA A 142 -5.73 12.30 -13.35
CA ALA A 142 -6.17 13.11 -12.23
C ALA A 142 -6.17 12.32 -10.91
N ALA A 143 -6.59 11.05 -10.94
CA ALA A 143 -6.54 10.17 -9.78
C ALA A 143 -5.10 9.83 -9.36
N TYR A 144 -4.24 9.48 -10.34
CA TYR A 144 -2.83 9.17 -10.08
C TYR A 144 -2.08 10.34 -9.46
N ASP A 145 -2.24 11.54 -10.01
CA ASP A 145 -1.58 12.76 -9.49
C ASP A 145 -2.08 13.12 -8.07
N GLU A 146 -3.20 12.57 -7.61
CA GLU A 146 -3.78 12.78 -6.27
C GLU A 146 -3.27 11.77 -5.22
N VAL A 147 -2.84 10.57 -5.64
CA VAL A 147 -2.61 9.41 -4.75
C VAL A 147 -1.15 8.92 -4.72
N GLU A 148 -0.43 8.97 -5.85
CA GLU A 148 0.87 8.27 -5.99
C GLU A 148 1.92 8.65 -4.93
N GLU A 149 1.96 9.91 -4.51
CA GLU A 149 2.93 10.37 -3.50
C GLU A 149 2.69 9.71 -2.13
N ASP A 150 1.42 9.49 -1.76
CA ASP A 150 1.04 8.76 -0.55
C ASP A 150 1.49 7.30 -0.65
N GLU A 151 1.25 6.65 -1.79
CA GLU A 151 1.60 5.25 -2.04
C GLU A 151 3.12 4.99 -2.01
N ASP A 152 3.92 5.93 -2.52
CA ASP A 152 5.37 5.88 -2.38
C ASP A 152 5.79 5.94 -0.89
N HIS A 153 5.17 6.83 -0.10
CA HIS A 153 5.41 6.88 1.35
C HIS A 153 5.05 5.56 2.03
N HIS A 154 3.82 5.07 1.82
CA HIS A 154 3.29 3.86 2.46
C HIS A 154 4.24 2.68 2.27
N LEU A 155 4.68 2.44 1.02
CA LEU A 155 5.54 1.32 0.69
C LEU A 155 6.95 1.44 1.30
N TYR A 156 7.59 2.60 1.18
CA TYR A 156 8.98 2.75 1.63
C TYR A 156 9.08 2.83 3.15
N HIS A 157 8.15 3.51 3.81
CA HIS A 157 8.20 3.72 5.26
C HIS A 157 7.84 2.42 5.98
N THR A 158 6.77 1.72 5.56
CA THR A 158 6.40 0.41 6.11
C THR A 158 7.52 -0.63 5.93
N LYS A 159 8.24 -0.63 4.80
CA LYS A 159 9.42 -1.50 4.61
C LYS A 159 10.53 -1.19 5.61
N GLY A 160 10.76 0.10 5.89
CA GLY A 160 11.69 0.55 6.93
C GLY A 160 11.26 0.04 8.30
N TRP A 161 10.00 0.24 8.68
CA TRP A 161 9.45 -0.25 9.95
C TRP A 161 9.61 -1.75 10.12
N CYS A 162 9.21 -2.53 9.11
CA CYS A 162 9.29 -3.98 9.16
C CYS A 162 10.73 -4.47 9.35
N ARG A 163 11.69 -3.84 8.65
CA ARG A 163 13.13 -4.13 8.82
C ARG A 163 13.59 -3.87 10.25
N GLU A 164 13.26 -2.71 10.81
CA GLU A 164 13.74 -2.30 12.13
C GLU A 164 13.08 -3.10 13.27
N LEU A 165 11.80 -3.46 13.14
CA LEU A 165 11.12 -4.38 14.06
C LEU A 165 11.76 -5.77 14.01
N TRP A 166 12.12 -6.29 12.83
CA TRP A 166 12.88 -7.54 12.73
C TRP A 166 14.25 -7.46 13.39
N ILE A 167 15.00 -6.37 13.17
CA ILE A 167 16.30 -6.14 13.83
C ILE A 167 16.13 -6.15 15.36
N GLN A 168 15.10 -5.49 15.88
CA GLN A 168 14.78 -5.48 17.30
C GLN A 168 14.45 -6.90 17.83
N SER A 169 13.60 -7.64 17.12
CA SER A 169 13.23 -9.03 17.41
C SER A 169 14.46 -9.96 17.49
N LEU A 170 15.48 -9.70 16.65
CA LEU A 170 16.74 -10.44 16.64
C LEU A 170 17.71 -10.02 17.77
N GLY A 171 17.34 -9.07 18.62
CA GLY A 171 18.16 -8.58 19.73
C GLY A 171 19.27 -7.62 19.30
N MET A 172 19.18 -7.07 18.08
CA MET A 172 20.12 -6.09 17.56
C MET A 172 19.61 -4.66 17.82
N PRO A 173 20.49 -3.63 17.86
CA PRO A 173 20.07 -2.24 17.99
C PRO A 173 19.24 -1.79 16.79
N ALA A 174 17.96 -1.47 16.99
CA ALA A 174 17.03 -0.98 15.97
C ALA A 174 16.92 0.56 15.99
N VAL A 175 16.60 1.15 14.83
CA VAL A 175 16.31 2.59 14.68
C VAL A 175 14.81 2.72 14.44
N LEU A 176 14.05 3.07 15.48
CA LEU A 176 12.60 3.25 15.41
C LEU A 176 12.28 4.67 15.91
N PRO A 177 11.56 5.51 15.13
CA PRO A 177 11.10 5.30 13.76
C PRO A 177 12.23 5.09 12.73
N PRO A 178 11.98 4.40 11.60
CA PRO A 178 13.00 4.09 10.60
C PRO A 178 13.51 5.35 9.87
N PRO A 179 14.73 5.32 9.31
CA PRO A 179 15.28 6.44 8.55
C PRO A 179 14.40 6.93 7.40
N GLU A 180 13.64 6.02 6.77
CA GLU A 180 12.71 6.29 5.67
C GLU A 180 11.60 7.26 6.09
N GLU A 181 10.95 7.00 7.22
CA GLU A 181 9.92 7.87 7.79
C GLU A 181 10.51 9.22 8.23
N VAL A 182 11.60 9.19 9.02
CA VAL A 182 12.22 10.42 9.56
C VAL A 182 12.68 11.36 8.44
N LYS A 183 13.11 10.81 7.30
CA LYS A 183 13.56 11.57 6.13
C LYS A 183 12.44 11.82 5.10
N LYS A 184 11.24 11.30 5.33
CA LYS A 184 10.07 11.41 4.43
C LYS A 184 10.44 11.03 2.99
N VAL A 185 10.88 9.78 2.81
CA VAL A 185 11.35 9.32 1.50
C VAL A 185 10.18 8.97 0.57
N GLU A 186 10.22 9.52 -0.63
CA GLU A 186 9.18 9.36 -1.67
C GLU A 186 9.70 8.57 -2.89
N THR A 187 10.92 8.02 -2.84
CA THR A 187 11.50 7.34 -4.01
C THR A 187 12.31 6.13 -3.63
N ALA A 188 12.36 5.13 -4.49
CA ALA A 188 13.18 3.93 -4.28
C ALA A 188 14.67 4.25 -4.04
N ILE A 189 15.22 5.26 -4.75
CA ILE A 189 16.60 5.71 -4.54
C ILE A 189 16.74 6.41 -3.19
N GLY A 190 15.75 7.22 -2.79
CA GLY A 190 15.67 7.86 -1.48
C GLY A 190 15.64 6.85 -0.35
N ALA A 191 14.76 5.85 -0.42
CA ALA A 191 14.65 4.75 0.53
C ALA A 191 15.98 3.99 0.66
N ALA A 192 16.59 3.59 -0.46
CA ALA A 192 17.88 2.89 -0.44
C ALA A 192 19.01 3.74 0.20
N ARG A 193 19.01 5.05 -0.01
CA ARG A 193 19.97 5.97 0.64
C ARG A 193 19.68 6.15 2.13
N ALA A 194 18.41 6.20 2.52
CA ALA A 194 17.99 6.30 3.91
C ALA A 194 18.39 5.05 4.70
N GLU A 195 18.12 3.86 4.15
CA GLU A 195 18.55 2.57 4.69
C GLU A 195 20.07 2.50 4.87
N GLN A 196 20.86 2.91 3.88
CA GLN A 196 22.33 2.90 3.99
C GLN A 196 22.85 3.85 5.07
N ALA A 197 22.15 4.95 5.33
CA ALA A 197 22.53 5.95 6.34
C ALA A 197 21.97 5.63 7.74
N ARG A 198 21.36 4.45 7.93
CA ARG A 198 20.83 3.99 9.21
C ARG A 198 21.89 3.95 10.32
N GLU A 199 23.12 3.58 10.01
CA GLU A 199 24.21 3.51 11.01
C GLU A 199 24.51 4.86 11.68
N ASP A 200 24.22 5.97 10.99
CA ASP A 200 24.38 7.33 11.54
C ASP A 200 23.32 7.68 12.60
N MET A 201 22.27 6.86 12.74
CA MET A 201 21.13 7.05 13.65
C MET A 201 21.15 6.08 14.86
N LEU A 202 22.20 5.27 15.01
CA LEU A 202 22.39 4.33 16.13
C LEU A 202 23.04 4.95 17.38
#